data_AF-A0A2E2AM73-F1
#
_entry.id   AF-A0A2E2AM73-F1
#
_cell.length_a   1.000
_cell.length_b   1.000
_cell.length_c   1.000
_cell.angle_alpha   90.00
_cell.angle_beta   90.00
_cell.angle_gamma   90.00
#
_symmetry.space_group_name_H-M   'P 1'
#
loop_
_entity.id
_entity.type
_entity.pdbx_description
1 polymer ?
#
loop_
_entity_poly.entity_id
_entity_poly.type
_entity_poly.pdbx_seq_one_letter_code
_entity_poly.pdbx_strand_id
1 'polypeptide(L)'
;LAAMRPHDPRYTILSSPDVEGHDGTFAYTIAGWPVLDSFARYQYARSDEYDRLVKNTENYFLSENAMQEGNPQGILDRDEEADMPPFLIIQGTADLNIPMSIPRTFAHSYRIAGGNAELEEFPDMPHNFVTEASEATDRALELAAAFVARQLATTAAAV
;
A
#
# COMPACT_ATOMS: atom_id res chain seq x y z
N LEU A 1 -5.03 -0.37 -4.76
CA LEU A 1 -6.33 -0.51 -5.46
C LEU A 1 -6.90 -1.91 -5.30
N ALA A 2 -6.22 -2.97 -5.75
CA ALA A 2 -6.75 -4.33 -5.70
C ALA A 2 -7.29 -4.75 -4.31
N ALA A 3 -6.58 -4.43 -3.22
CA ALA A 3 -7.03 -4.74 -1.87
C ALA A 3 -8.24 -3.91 -1.37
N MET A 4 -8.54 -2.77 -2.01
CA MET A 4 -9.59 -1.84 -1.59
C MET A 4 -10.77 -1.78 -2.54
N ARG A 5 -10.58 -2.14 -3.81
CA ARG A 5 -11.64 -2.16 -4.83
C ARG A 5 -11.54 -3.43 -5.69
N PRO A 6 -11.60 -4.64 -5.11
CA PRO A 6 -11.44 -5.88 -5.87
C PRO A 6 -12.55 -6.09 -6.91
N HIS A 7 -13.72 -5.47 -6.72
CA HIS A 7 -14.87 -5.56 -7.60
C HIS A 7 -15.06 -4.36 -8.54
N ASP A 8 -14.13 -3.41 -8.58
CA ASP A 8 -14.25 -2.24 -9.46
C ASP A 8 -14.36 -2.70 -10.93
N PRO A 9 -15.38 -2.25 -11.69
CA PRO A 9 -15.54 -2.63 -13.09
C PRO A 9 -14.29 -2.40 -13.93
N ARG A 10 -13.46 -1.40 -13.61
CA ARG A 10 -12.20 -1.14 -14.33
C ARG A 10 -11.19 -2.28 -14.22
N TYR A 11 -11.22 -3.05 -13.12
CA TYR A 11 -10.27 -4.14 -12.86
C TYR A 11 -10.85 -5.53 -13.16
N THR A 12 -12.17 -5.62 -13.35
CA THR A 12 -12.89 -6.88 -13.58
C THR A 12 -13.36 -7.07 -15.03
N ILE A 13 -12.98 -6.17 -15.95
CA ILE A 13 -13.29 -6.28 -17.40
C ILE A 13 -12.76 -7.58 -18.03
N LEU A 14 -11.62 -8.09 -17.55
CA LEU A 14 -11.04 -9.32 -18.04
C LEU A 14 -11.53 -10.50 -17.20
N SER A 15 -12.27 -11.42 -17.81
CA SER A 15 -12.70 -12.69 -17.20
C SER A 15 -12.10 -13.88 -17.94
N SER A 16 -11.94 -15.00 -17.24
CA SER A 16 -11.57 -16.32 -17.76
C SER A 16 -12.30 -17.38 -16.94
N PRO A 17 -12.68 -18.54 -17.51
CA PRO A 17 -13.20 -19.68 -16.75
C PRO A 17 -12.31 -20.10 -15.57
N ASP A 18 -11.00 -19.84 -15.63
CA ASP A 18 -10.04 -20.16 -14.56
C ASP A 18 -10.17 -19.27 -13.31
N VAL A 19 -10.83 -18.11 -13.43
CA VAL A 19 -11.02 -17.13 -12.34
C VAL A 19 -12.50 -16.90 -12.01
N GLU A 20 -13.42 -17.42 -12.82
CA GLU A 20 -14.85 -17.31 -12.57
C GLU A 20 -15.26 -18.04 -11.27
N GLY A 21 -16.03 -17.35 -10.43
CA GLY A 21 -16.51 -17.88 -9.15
C GLY A 21 -15.47 -17.85 -8.03
N HIS A 22 -14.26 -17.33 -8.27
CA HIS A 22 -13.29 -17.08 -7.21
C HIS A 22 -13.50 -15.72 -6.55
N ASP A 23 -13.36 -15.68 -5.23
CA ASP A 23 -13.39 -14.45 -4.44
C ASP A 23 -12.05 -13.71 -4.58
N GLY A 24 -12.10 -12.51 -5.16
CA GLY A 24 -10.94 -11.64 -5.36
C GLY A 24 -10.62 -10.73 -4.18
N THR A 25 -11.38 -10.82 -3.08
CA THR A 25 -11.15 -10.02 -1.87
C THR A 25 -9.89 -10.48 -1.13
N PHE A 26 -9.33 -9.56 -0.34
CA PHE A 26 -8.09 -9.80 0.40
C PHE A 26 -8.43 -9.99 1.88
N ALA A 27 -7.95 -11.08 2.49
CA ALA A 27 -8.11 -11.27 3.94
C ALA A 27 -7.29 -10.26 4.76
N TYR A 28 -6.15 -9.84 4.22
CA TYR A 28 -5.25 -8.83 4.79
C TYR A 28 -4.24 -8.35 3.73
N THR A 29 -3.57 -7.23 4.00
CA THR A 29 -2.51 -6.66 3.17
C THR A 29 -1.25 -6.40 3.99
N ILE A 30 -0.09 -6.74 3.44
CA ILE A 30 1.22 -6.33 3.96
C ILE A 30 1.94 -5.60 2.84
N ALA A 31 2.36 -4.36 3.08
CA ALA A 31 3.05 -3.56 2.07
C ALA A 31 4.33 -2.94 2.65
N GLY A 32 5.47 -3.30 2.05
CA GLY A 32 6.75 -2.65 2.30
C GLY A 32 6.92 -1.45 1.40
N TRP A 33 7.25 -0.28 1.99
CA TRP A 33 7.50 1.00 1.31
C TRP A 33 6.51 1.29 0.17
N PRO A 34 5.19 1.23 0.44
CA PRO A 34 4.19 1.37 -0.61
C PRO A 34 4.02 2.82 -1.07
N VAL A 35 3.84 2.99 -2.39
CA VAL A 35 3.36 4.26 -2.96
C VAL A 35 1.84 4.34 -2.71
N LEU A 36 1.46 4.85 -1.52
CA LEU A 36 0.07 4.98 -1.09
C LEU A 36 -0.61 6.25 -1.61
N ASP A 37 0.19 7.21 -2.08
CA ASP A 37 -0.28 8.34 -2.86
C ASP A 37 0.66 8.58 -4.04
N SER A 38 0.26 8.10 -5.21
CA SER A 38 1.00 8.19 -6.47
C SER A 38 1.18 9.64 -6.93
N PHE A 39 0.16 10.49 -6.77
CA PHE A 39 0.21 11.86 -7.25
C PHE A 39 1.02 12.76 -6.32
N ALA A 40 0.86 12.63 -5.00
CA ALA A 40 1.69 13.32 -4.01
C ALA A 40 3.16 12.87 -4.10
N ARG A 41 3.42 11.56 -4.29
CA ARG A 41 4.78 11.06 -4.48
C ARG A 41 5.41 11.62 -5.76
N TYR A 42 4.64 11.75 -6.84
CA TYR A 42 5.10 12.40 -8.07
C TYR A 42 5.46 13.89 -7.84
N GLN A 43 4.60 14.63 -7.14
CA GLN A 43 4.86 16.03 -6.79
C GLN A 43 6.12 16.19 -5.93
N TYR A 44 6.29 15.33 -4.92
CA TYR A 44 7.51 15.27 -4.11
C TYR A 44 8.76 15.00 -4.96
N ALA A 45 8.71 14.03 -5.86
CA ALA A 45 9.83 13.73 -6.75
C ALA A 45 10.19 14.92 -7.66
N ARG A 46 9.20 15.74 -8.05
CA ARG A 46 9.43 16.97 -8.83
C ARG A 46 10.01 18.09 -8.00
N SER A 47 9.55 18.30 -6.76
CA SER A 47 10.06 19.38 -5.89
C SER A 47 11.52 19.16 -5.52
N ASP A 48 11.93 17.91 -5.37
CA ASP A 48 13.26 17.53 -4.90
C ASP A 48 14.19 17.15 -6.05
N GLU A 49 13.78 17.43 -7.29
CA GLU A 49 14.54 17.18 -8.53
C GLU A 49 15.01 15.73 -8.68
N TYR A 50 14.21 14.78 -8.21
CA TYR A 50 14.46 13.35 -8.37
C TYR A 50 14.04 12.86 -9.76
N ASP A 51 14.80 13.26 -10.79
CA ASP A 51 14.57 12.96 -12.20
C ASP A 51 14.24 11.50 -12.50
N ARG A 52 14.95 10.56 -11.85
CA ARG A 52 14.70 9.13 -12.02
C ARG A 52 13.28 8.76 -11.56
N LEU A 53 12.84 9.31 -10.44
CA LEU A 53 11.53 9.03 -9.86
C LEU A 53 10.41 9.65 -10.69
N VAL A 54 10.61 10.88 -11.17
CA VAL A 54 9.71 11.58 -12.10
C VAL A 54 9.52 10.75 -13.37
N LYS A 55 10.62 10.44 -14.09
CA LYS A 55 10.58 9.68 -15.35
C LYS A 55 9.96 8.29 -15.17
N ASN A 56 10.29 7.58 -14.09
CA ASN A 56 9.71 6.27 -13.83
C ASN A 56 8.20 6.34 -13.58
N THR A 57 7.73 7.39 -12.89
CA THR A 57 6.30 7.60 -12.63
C THR A 57 5.54 7.99 -13.89
N GLU A 58 6.09 8.89 -14.72
CA GLU A 58 5.53 9.25 -16.02
C GLU A 58 5.46 8.03 -16.95
N ASN A 59 6.52 7.21 -17.01
CA ASN A 59 6.54 6.01 -17.84
C ASN A 59 5.55 4.92 -17.38
N TYR A 60 5.29 4.82 -16.07
CA TYR A 60 4.36 3.83 -15.54
C TYR A 60 2.90 4.26 -15.70
N PHE A 61 2.56 5.48 -15.25
CA PHE A 61 1.17 5.95 -15.25
C PHE A 61 0.74 6.60 -16.57
N LEU A 62 1.69 7.08 -17.39
CA LEU A 62 1.47 7.78 -18.67
C LEU A 62 0.74 9.12 -18.57
N SER A 63 0.00 9.38 -17.49
CA SER A 63 -0.71 10.63 -17.25
C SER A 63 -0.92 10.88 -15.75
N GLU A 64 -1.06 12.14 -15.36
CA GLU A 64 -1.42 12.52 -13.98
C GLU A 64 -2.82 12.02 -13.60
N ASN A 65 -3.75 11.94 -14.56
CA ASN A 65 -5.08 11.38 -14.32
C ASN A 65 -5.01 9.90 -13.90
N ALA A 66 -4.18 9.11 -14.58
CA ALA A 66 -3.93 7.72 -14.19
C ALA A 66 -3.21 7.62 -12.83
N MET A 67 -2.32 8.56 -12.48
CA MET A 67 -1.75 8.63 -11.13
C MET A 67 -2.84 8.84 -10.08
N GLN A 68 -3.78 9.76 -10.33
CA GLN A 68 -4.89 10.04 -9.41
C GLN A 68 -5.89 8.89 -9.32
N GLU A 69 -6.22 8.23 -10.44
CA GLU A 69 -7.04 7.04 -10.47
C GLU A 69 -6.38 5.88 -9.69
N GLY A 70 -5.06 5.75 -9.84
CA GLY A 70 -4.22 4.74 -9.21
C GLY A 70 -3.97 4.93 -7.71
N ASN A 71 -4.44 6.04 -7.14
CA ASN A 71 -4.10 6.51 -5.81
C ASN A 71 -5.02 5.91 -4.72
N PRO A 72 -4.53 5.02 -3.82
CA PRO A 72 -5.36 4.49 -2.74
C PRO A 72 -5.67 5.52 -1.64
N GLN A 73 -4.80 6.49 -1.35
CA GLN A 73 -5.15 7.63 -0.49
C GLN A 73 -6.36 8.39 -1.04
N GLY A 74 -6.39 8.60 -2.36
CA GLY A 74 -7.47 9.32 -3.01
C GLY A 74 -8.85 8.66 -2.86
N ILE A 75 -8.92 7.34 -2.69
CA ILE A 75 -10.17 6.62 -2.36
C ILE A 75 -10.70 7.11 -1.02
N LEU A 76 -9.83 7.15 -0.01
CA LEU A 76 -10.18 7.58 1.35
C LEU A 76 -10.54 9.07 1.40
N ASP A 77 -9.78 9.92 0.71
CA ASP A 77 -10.02 11.37 0.69
C ASP A 77 -11.37 11.75 0.08
N ARG A 78 -11.88 10.90 -0.84
CA ARG A 78 -13.17 11.10 -1.52
C ARG A 78 -14.33 10.33 -0.87
N ASP A 79 -14.07 9.62 0.23
CA ASP A 79 -15.05 8.76 0.90
C ASP A 79 -15.69 7.76 -0.09
N GLU A 80 -14.90 7.24 -1.02
CA GLU A 80 -15.34 6.20 -1.95
C GLU A 80 -15.57 4.87 -1.21
N GLU A 81 -16.58 4.12 -1.63
CA GLU A 81 -16.79 2.76 -1.14
C GLU A 81 -15.56 1.89 -1.43
N ALA A 82 -15.06 1.24 -0.38
CA ALA A 82 -13.85 0.43 -0.44
C ALA A 82 -13.88 -0.70 0.58
N ASP A 83 -13.28 -1.82 0.20
CA ASP A 83 -12.93 -2.88 1.12
C ASP A 83 -11.79 -2.42 2.03
N MET A 84 -11.88 -2.78 3.31
CA MET A 84 -10.95 -2.31 4.33
C MET A 84 -10.25 -3.47 5.06
N PRO A 85 -9.52 -4.36 4.35
CA PRO A 85 -8.85 -5.48 4.98
C PRO A 85 -7.72 -5.00 5.91
N PRO A 86 -7.43 -5.71 7.02
CA PRO A 86 -6.31 -5.36 7.89
C PRO A 86 -5.02 -5.10 7.11
N PHE A 87 -4.34 -4.00 7.41
CA PHE A 87 -3.25 -3.49 6.59
C PHE A 87 -1.99 -3.25 7.43
N LEU A 88 -0.90 -3.98 7.17
CA LEU A 88 0.42 -3.70 7.72
C LEU A 88 1.27 -2.91 6.71
N ILE A 89 1.79 -1.76 7.13
CA ILE A 89 2.70 -0.91 6.36
C ILE A 89 4.07 -0.94 7.03
N ILE A 90 5.09 -1.31 6.28
CA ILE A 90 6.50 -1.32 6.73
C ILE A 90 7.23 -0.21 6.00
N GLN A 91 7.78 0.76 6.72
CA GLN A 91 8.38 1.95 6.10
C GLN A 91 9.69 2.36 6.77
N GLY A 92 10.75 2.51 5.98
CA GLY A 92 11.99 3.13 6.43
C GLY A 92 11.86 4.65 6.54
N THR A 93 12.36 5.25 7.63
CA THR A 93 12.25 6.70 7.85
C THR A 93 13.27 7.52 7.06
N ALA A 94 14.30 6.88 6.48
CA ALA A 94 15.27 7.50 5.58
C ALA A 94 14.99 7.14 4.11
N ASP A 95 13.76 6.73 3.78
CA ASP A 95 13.32 6.46 2.42
C ASP A 95 13.28 7.75 1.59
N LEU A 96 14.18 7.87 0.62
CA LEU A 96 14.24 9.01 -0.30
C LEU A 96 13.21 8.94 -1.43
N ASN A 97 12.57 7.80 -1.65
CA ASN A 97 11.56 7.62 -2.70
C ASN A 97 10.15 7.99 -2.24
N ILE A 98 9.88 7.89 -0.94
CA ILE A 98 8.55 8.07 -0.35
C ILE A 98 8.69 8.87 0.95
N PRO A 99 8.23 10.15 0.99
CA PRO A 99 8.27 10.92 2.22
C PRO A 99 7.31 10.34 3.26
N MET A 100 7.70 10.37 4.54
CA MET A 100 6.90 9.82 5.65
C MET A 100 5.51 10.42 5.78
N SER A 101 5.24 11.59 5.19
CA SER A 101 3.90 12.17 5.13
C SER A 101 2.90 11.24 4.45
N ILE A 102 3.30 10.47 3.44
CA ILE A 102 2.41 9.58 2.68
C ILE A 102 1.91 8.40 3.53
N PRO A 103 2.78 7.50 4.05
CA PRO A 103 2.31 6.35 4.83
C PRO A 103 1.65 6.75 6.15
N ARG A 104 2.07 7.86 6.78
CA ARG A 104 1.41 8.38 7.99
C ARG A 104 0.00 8.88 7.69
N THR A 105 -0.20 9.62 6.59
CA THR A 105 -1.53 10.12 6.19
C THR A 105 -2.46 8.97 5.87
N PHE A 106 -1.99 8.01 5.06
CA PHE A 106 -2.81 6.84 4.71
C PHE A 106 -3.19 6.03 5.93
N ALA A 107 -2.24 5.68 6.80
CA ALA A 107 -2.55 4.92 8.01
C ALA A 107 -3.52 5.68 8.94
N HIS A 108 -3.51 7.01 8.94
CA HIS A 108 -4.46 7.82 9.67
C HIS A 108 -5.85 7.79 9.02
N SER A 109 -5.96 8.16 7.74
CA SER A 109 -7.23 8.18 7.00
C SER A 109 -7.90 6.81 6.97
N TYR A 110 -7.13 5.74 6.82
CA TYR A 110 -7.64 4.37 6.81
C TYR A 110 -8.33 3.99 8.12
N ARG A 111 -7.76 4.42 9.26
CA ARG A 111 -8.36 4.20 10.59
C ARG A 111 -9.59 5.07 10.81
N ILE A 112 -9.60 6.31 10.31
CA ILE A 112 -10.77 7.18 10.37
C ILE A 112 -11.94 6.60 9.56
N ALA A 113 -11.66 6.00 8.41
CA ALA A 113 -12.63 5.27 7.59
C ALA A 113 -13.09 3.92 8.19
N GLY A 114 -12.64 3.58 9.41
CA GLY A 114 -13.06 2.37 10.13
C GLY A 114 -12.23 1.12 9.85
N GLY A 115 -11.19 1.20 9.03
CA GLY A 115 -10.27 0.09 8.78
C GLY A 115 -9.20 -0.08 9.85
N ASN A 116 -8.53 -1.24 9.85
CA ASN A 116 -7.37 -1.49 10.70
C ASN A 116 -6.07 -1.34 9.91
N ALA A 117 -5.29 -0.29 10.19
CA ALA A 117 -3.95 -0.11 9.64
C ALA A 117 -2.90 -0.10 10.75
N GLU A 118 -1.81 -0.83 10.56
CA GLU A 118 -0.58 -0.82 11.37
C GLU A 118 0.52 -0.15 10.53
N LEU A 119 1.21 0.85 11.09
CA LEU A 119 2.37 1.49 10.44
C LEU A 119 3.59 1.24 11.31
N GLU A 120 4.51 0.43 10.79
CA GLU A 120 5.79 0.11 11.41
C GLU A 120 6.88 0.96 10.75
N GLU A 121 7.35 1.96 11.50
CA GLU A 121 8.45 2.82 11.09
C GLU A 121 9.80 2.22 11.51
N PHE A 122 10.72 2.14 10.55
CA PHE A 122 12.06 1.63 10.74
C PHE A 122 13.05 2.80 10.73
N PRO A 123 13.57 3.22 11.90
CA PRO A 123 14.46 4.36 12.01
C PRO A 123 15.69 4.22 11.12
N ASP A 124 16.02 5.31 10.42
CA ASP A 124 17.19 5.47 9.55
C ASP A 124 17.30 4.46 8.38
N MET A 125 16.27 3.63 8.18
CA MET A 125 16.27 2.65 7.10
C MET A 125 15.89 3.28 5.75
N PRO A 126 16.61 2.95 4.66
CA PRO A 126 16.31 3.43 3.33
C PRO A 126 15.14 2.68 2.69
N HIS A 127 14.75 3.12 1.49
CA HIS A 127 13.88 2.34 0.61
C HIS A 127 14.46 0.93 0.37
N ASN A 128 13.60 -0.09 0.32
CA ASN A 128 13.99 -1.50 0.10
C ASN A 128 15.00 -2.06 1.13
N PHE A 129 15.11 -1.53 2.34
CA PHE A 129 16.15 -1.98 3.30
C PHE A 129 16.16 -3.50 3.58
N VAL A 130 15.04 -4.21 3.38
CA VAL A 130 14.94 -5.66 3.59
C VAL A 130 15.71 -6.50 2.57
N THR A 131 16.25 -5.91 1.51
CA THR A 131 17.00 -6.67 0.48
C THR A 131 18.37 -7.12 0.97
N GLU A 132 18.86 -6.56 2.08
CA GLU A 132 20.13 -6.92 2.70
C GLU A 132 19.87 -7.57 4.07
N ALA A 133 20.72 -8.52 4.48
CA ALA A 133 20.62 -9.12 5.81
C ALA A 133 20.98 -8.09 6.88
N SER A 134 20.09 -7.87 7.85
CA SER A 134 20.27 -6.95 8.96
C SER A 134 19.27 -7.22 10.08
N GLU A 135 19.50 -6.68 11.28
CA GLU A 135 18.53 -6.74 12.37
C GLU A 135 17.18 -6.09 11.99
N ALA A 136 17.21 -5.05 11.15
CA ALA A 136 15.99 -4.42 10.64
C ALA A 136 15.21 -5.37 9.71
N THR A 137 15.92 -6.12 8.87
CA THR A 137 15.33 -7.13 7.99
C THR A 137 14.71 -8.26 8.80
N ASP A 138 15.42 -8.77 9.81
CA ASP A 138 14.91 -9.82 10.69
C ASP A 138 13.63 -9.35 11.43
N ARG A 139 13.65 -8.13 11.99
CA ARG A 139 12.48 -7.54 12.64
C ARG A 139 11.30 -7.36 11.67
N ALA A 140 11.54 -6.93 10.43
CA ALA A 140 10.48 -6.78 9.44
C ALA A 140 9.82 -8.12 9.10
N LEU A 141 10.60 -9.20 9.00
CA LEU A 141 10.08 -10.55 8.79
C LEU A 141 9.28 -11.05 10.00
N GLU A 142 9.76 -10.82 11.22
CA GLU A 142 9.05 -11.17 12.45
C GLU A 142 7.69 -10.45 12.55
N LEU A 143 7.66 -9.15 12.27
CA LEU A 143 6.43 -8.36 12.25
C LEU A 143 5.42 -8.88 11.22
N ALA A 144 5.88 -9.17 9.99
CA ALA A 144 5.04 -9.73 8.95
C ALA A 144 4.48 -11.10 9.35
N ALA A 145 5.31 -12.00 9.88
CA ALA A 145 4.89 -13.32 10.33
C ALA A 145 3.87 -13.23 11.49
N ALA A 146 4.13 -12.36 12.48
CA ALA A 146 3.23 -12.14 13.59
C ALA A 146 1.89 -11.55 13.14
N PHE A 147 1.91 -10.61 12.17
CA PHE A 147 0.70 -10.05 11.59
C PHE A 147 -0.13 -11.13 10.90
N VAL A 148 0.48 -11.94 10.01
CA VAL A 148 -0.21 -13.08 9.36
C VAL A 148 -0.84 -14.00 10.39
N ALA A 149 -0.11 -14.38 11.44
CA ALA A 149 -0.64 -15.26 12.48
C ALA A 149 -1.90 -14.69 13.16
N ARG A 150 -1.93 -13.37 13.43
CA ARG A 150 -3.12 -12.71 14.01
C ARG A 150 -4.31 -12.72 13.05
N GLN A 151 -4.08 -12.48 11.76
CA GLN A 151 -5.17 -12.48 10.78
C GLN A 151 -5.76 -13.89 10.62
N LEU A 152 -4.92 -14.92 10.52
CA LEU A 152 -5.37 -16.31 10.41
C LEU A 152 -6.15 -16.78 11.66
N ALA A 153 -5.71 -16.38 12.85
CA ALA A 153 -6.43 -16.69 14.09
C ALA A 153 -7.81 -16.03 14.15
N THR A 154 -7.95 -14.81 13.62
CA THR A 154 -9.20 -14.05 13.58
C THR A 154 -10.17 -14.66 12.56
N THR A 155 -9.68 -14.99 11.36
CA THR A 155 -10.50 -15.65 10.32
C THR A 155 -11.01 -17.01 10.78
N ALA A 156 -10.17 -17.82 11.45
CA ALA A 156 -10.58 -19.12 11.98
C ALA A 156 -11.65 -19.02 13.08
N ALA A 157 -11.72 -17.90 13.81
CA ALA A 157 -12.73 -17.66 14.84
C ALA A 157 -14.06 -17.10 14.27
N ALA A 158 -14.05 -16.63 13.02
CA ALA A 158 -15.22 -16.07 12.34
C ALA A 158 -16.02 -17.10 11.50
N VAL A 159 -15.52 -18.34 11.42
CA VAL A 159 -16.15 -19.49 10.73
C VAL A 159 -16.71 -20.46 11.77
#